data_AF-A0A1E1KNH1-F1
#
_entry.id   AF-A0A1E1KNH1-F1
#
_cell.length_a   1.000
_cell.length_b   1.000
_cell.length_c   1.000
_cell.angle_alpha   90.00
_cell.angle_beta   90.00
_cell.angle_gamma   90.00
#
_symmetry.space_group_name_H-M   'P 1'
#
loop_
_entity.id
_entity.type
_entity.pdbx_description
1 polymer ?
#
loop_
_entity_poly.entity_id
_entity_poly.type
_entity_poly.pdbx_seq_one_letter_code
_entity_poly.pdbx_strand_id
1 'polypeptide(L)'
;MSLPELVQAFNALPRAVKTPSGLVDNHWHFAVRHVTLEPPGDILHIVNPGSRYSISSEGAAQILSCESVAERADIVLPILLKLFTSMKESARDDRFAPWSWGTDDVNFATALEDRLKLAAVRKELCHIRVGDEASSKIALDVWETVVKQLKKMTGPKCGKCENNPAENAKLLRCGGCENIEYCSKACQKADWKEHKIICRISAIDYWTIVAPNAPEAKELAVEIGLKLGSGGLRYPIRRLVVTGKDTPENFRKLLGWNDKDAIKSTHQSSRNEILLKPPHGSPNWAMAKSLKLDENCPPWTPLPASMEEEKQVQDIRDMQELIRHQMGSRSMSTITSQDMQDVLVKNFASAWSAKLQTYQDAVNAMDQGVRI
;
A
#
# COMPACT_ATOMS: atom_id res chain seq x y z
N MET A 1 13.35 5.99 -15.34
CA MET A 1 14.04 5.89 -16.63
C MET A 1 12.99 5.96 -17.72
N SER A 2 13.11 6.89 -18.64
CA SER A 2 12.24 6.96 -19.81
C SER A 2 12.52 5.79 -20.76
N LEU A 3 11.59 5.47 -21.68
CA LEU A 3 11.80 4.40 -22.66
C LEU A 3 13.06 4.61 -23.52
N PRO A 4 13.38 5.81 -24.05
CA PRO A 4 14.61 6.04 -24.81
C PRO A 4 15.89 5.78 -24.00
N GLU A 5 15.95 6.24 -22.74
CA GLU A 5 17.08 5.97 -21.85
C GLU A 5 17.26 4.47 -21.60
N LEU A 6 16.15 3.74 -21.45
CA LEU A 6 16.15 2.31 -21.23
C LEU A 6 16.62 1.54 -22.46
N VAL A 7 16.16 1.92 -23.64
CA VAL A 7 16.65 1.35 -24.91
C VAL A 7 18.15 1.60 -25.05
N GLN A 8 18.63 2.82 -24.78
CA GLN A 8 20.05 3.13 -24.83
C GLN A 8 20.86 2.24 -23.89
N ALA A 9 20.41 2.09 -22.64
CA ALA A 9 21.05 1.23 -21.65
C ALA A 9 21.06 -0.24 -22.08
N PHE A 10 19.93 -0.76 -22.57
CA PHE A 10 19.83 -2.13 -23.08
C PHE A 10 20.73 -2.37 -24.31
N ASN A 11 20.72 -1.42 -25.24
CA ASN A 11 21.55 -1.43 -26.44
C ASN A 11 23.05 -1.24 -26.14
N ALA A 12 23.45 -0.95 -24.90
CA ALA A 12 24.85 -0.91 -24.47
C ALA A 12 25.32 -2.24 -23.83
N LEU A 13 24.42 -3.14 -23.47
CA LEU A 13 24.78 -4.39 -22.77
C LEU A 13 25.62 -5.34 -23.63
N PRO A 14 26.68 -5.97 -23.09
CA PRO A 14 27.43 -6.99 -23.82
C PRO A 14 26.51 -8.16 -24.23
N ARG A 15 26.82 -8.82 -25.34
CA ARG A 15 26.01 -9.91 -25.89
C ARG A 15 26.91 -11.00 -26.46
N ALA A 16 26.70 -12.23 -26.02
CA ALA A 16 27.39 -13.42 -26.49
C ALA A 16 26.39 -14.54 -26.79
N VAL A 17 26.79 -15.50 -27.64
CA VAL A 17 25.94 -16.65 -28.03
C VAL A 17 25.63 -17.55 -26.84
N LYS A 18 26.58 -17.69 -25.91
CA LYS A 18 26.45 -18.45 -24.67
C LYS A 18 26.24 -17.48 -23.49
N THR A 19 25.66 -17.98 -22.40
CA THR A 19 25.58 -17.27 -21.12
C THR A 19 26.98 -16.96 -20.57
N PRO A 20 27.15 -16.07 -19.57
CA PRO A 20 28.46 -15.77 -18.98
C PRO A 20 29.21 -17.00 -18.47
N SER A 21 28.49 -18.04 -18.03
CA SER A 21 29.07 -19.34 -17.66
C SER A 21 29.67 -20.12 -18.82
N GLY A 22 29.32 -19.81 -20.06
CA GLY A 22 29.70 -20.53 -21.28
C GLY A 22 28.97 -21.87 -21.49
N LEU A 23 28.14 -22.30 -20.52
CA LEU A 23 27.58 -23.65 -20.48
C LEU A 23 26.32 -23.84 -21.33
N VAL A 24 25.47 -22.82 -21.41
CA VAL A 24 24.17 -22.90 -22.09
C VAL A 24 24.01 -21.77 -23.10
N ASP A 25 23.10 -21.95 -24.04
CA ASP A 25 22.78 -20.90 -25.00
C ASP A 25 22.16 -19.70 -24.28
N ASN A 26 22.53 -18.50 -24.72
CA ASN A 26 21.94 -17.25 -24.27
C ASN A 26 20.58 -17.01 -24.96
N HIS A 27 19.73 -18.03 -24.91
CA HIS A 27 18.37 -18.01 -25.41
C HIS A 27 17.38 -17.87 -24.24
N TRP A 28 16.36 -17.04 -24.41
CA TRP A 28 15.37 -16.77 -23.37
C TRP A 28 13.95 -16.93 -23.90
N HIS A 29 13.12 -17.67 -23.16
CA HIS A 29 11.68 -17.74 -23.43
C HIS A 29 10.95 -16.82 -22.47
N PHE A 30 9.96 -16.07 -22.95
CA PHE A 30 9.17 -15.17 -22.13
C PHE A 30 7.67 -15.33 -22.34
N ALA A 31 6.92 -15.14 -21.25
CA ALA A 31 5.47 -15.16 -21.27
C ALA A 31 4.91 -14.17 -20.26
N VAL A 32 3.78 -13.55 -20.61
CA VAL A 32 2.96 -12.81 -19.65
C VAL A 32 2.10 -13.84 -18.90
N ARG A 33 2.15 -13.82 -17.58
CA ARG A 33 1.45 -14.76 -16.71
C ARG A 33 0.58 -14.04 -15.71
N HIS A 34 -0.69 -14.44 -15.62
CA HIS A 34 -1.59 -13.97 -14.59
C HIS A 34 -1.27 -14.61 -13.24
N VAL A 35 -1.21 -13.81 -12.18
CA VAL A 35 -1.00 -14.21 -10.80
C VAL A 35 -2.20 -13.77 -9.97
N THR A 36 -2.83 -14.74 -9.31
CA THR A 36 -4.02 -14.52 -8.45
C THR A 36 -3.68 -14.20 -7.00
N LEU A 37 -2.40 -14.00 -6.68
CA LEU A 37 -1.96 -13.57 -5.35
C LEU A 37 -2.33 -12.12 -5.14
N GLU A 38 -2.80 -11.74 -3.95
CA GLU A 38 -3.20 -10.37 -3.66
C GLU A 38 -2.00 -9.40 -3.56
N PRO A 39 -2.01 -8.27 -4.30
CA PRO A 39 -3.00 -7.87 -5.30
C PRO A 39 -2.83 -8.63 -6.63
N PRO A 40 -3.93 -9.12 -7.26
CA PRO A 40 -3.85 -9.90 -8.48
C PRO A 40 -3.41 -9.05 -9.68
N GLY A 41 -2.78 -9.70 -10.65
CA GLY A 41 -2.48 -9.11 -11.96
C GLY A 41 -1.42 -9.89 -12.70
N ASP A 42 -0.82 -9.26 -13.71
CA ASP A 42 0.00 -9.94 -14.70
C ASP A 42 1.48 -9.59 -14.54
N ILE A 43 2.33 -10.60 -14.66
CA ILE A 43 3.78 -10.43 -14.61
C ILE A 43 4.43 -10.98 -15.87
N LEU A 44 5.47 -10.30 -16.34
CA LEU A 44 6.33 -10.81 -17.39
C LEU A 44 7.35 -11.76 -16.77
N HIS A 45 7.28 -13.04 -17.13
CA HIS A 45 8.22 -14.06 -16.69
C HIS A 45 9.15 -14.42 -17.85
N ILE A 46 10.46 -14.42 -17.60
CA ILE A 46 11.48 -14.83 -18.55
C ILE A 46 12.30 -15.98 -17.98
N VAL A 47 12.65 -16.95 -18.82
CA VAL A 47 13.43 -18.13 -18.44
C VAL A 47 14.50 -18.40 -19.49
N ASN A 48 15.68 -18.83 -19.06
CA ASN A 48 16.66 -19.45 -19.93
C ASN A 48 16.42 -20.98 -19.90
N PRO A 49 15.91 -21.62 -20.97
CA PRO A 49 15.53 -23.02 -20.92
C PRO A 49 16.69 -23.97 -20.61
N GLY A 50 17.91 -23.64 -21.06
CA GLY A 50 19.11 -24.46 -20.85
C GLY A 50 19.56 -24.53 -19.40
N SER A 51 19.46 -23.42 -18.65
CA SER A 51 19.84 -23.35 -17.24
C SER A 51 18.65 -23.45 -16.27
N ARG A 52 17.42 -23.31 -16.76
CA ARG A 52 16.20 -23.11 -15.96
C ARG A 52 16.22 -21.87 -15.06
N TYR A 53 17.20 -20.99 -15.23
CA TYR A 53 17.25 -19.72 -14.53
C TYR A 53 16.13 -18.81 -15.03
N SER A 54 15.43 -18.14 -14.12
CA SER A 54 14.29 -17.31 -14.47
C SER A 54 14.19 -16.03 -13.64
N ILE A 55 13.54 -15.04 -14.23
CA ILE A 55 13.35 -13.70 -13.66
C ILE A 55 11.91 -13.28 -13.97
N SER A 56 11.28 -12.60 -13.03
CA SER A 56 9.94 -12.02 -13.22
C SER A 56 9.98 -10.52 -13.01
N SER A 57 9.08 -9.79 -13.67
CA SER A 57 8.87 -8.37 -13.43
C SER A 57 8.43 -8.07 -12.00
N GLU A 58 8.87 -6.93 -11.48
CA GLU A 58 8.39 -6.39 -10.20
C GLU A 58 6.96 -5.84 -10.35
N GLY A 59 6.06 -6.28 -9.47
CA GLY A 59 4.68 -5.80 -9.43
C GLY A 59 3.77 -6.44 -10.49
N ALA A 60 2.47 -6.45 -10.17
CA ALA A 60 1.44 -6.94 -11.06
C ALA A 60 0.93 -5.79 -11.94
N ALA A 61 1.13 -5.88 -13.25
CA ALA A 61 0.58 -4.95 -14.23
C ALA A 61 -0.74 -5.51 -14.80
N GLN A 62 -1.57 -4.67 -15.41
CA GLN A 62 -2.81 -5.09 -16.07
C GLN A 62 -2.52 -5.26 -17.57
N ILE A 63 -1.81 -6.33 -17.95
CA ILE A 63 -1.29 -6.54 -19.30
C ILE A 63 -2.29 -7.36 -20.13
N LEU A 64 -2.78 -8.48 -19.59
CA LEU A 64 -3.69 -9.39 -20.29
C LEU A 64 -5.09 -8.79 -20.47
N SER A 65 -5.44 -7.77 -19.67
CA SER A 65 -6.69 -7.03 -19.79
C SER A 65 -6.70 -5.97 -20.90
N CYS A 66 -5.56 -5.70 -21.57
CA CYS A 66 -5.53 -4.74 -22.68
C CYS A 66 -6.37 -5.23 -23.87
N GLU A 67 -7.12 -4.31 -24.46
CA GLU A 67 -8.04 -4.55 -25.56
C GLU A 67 -7.29 -5.00 -26.83
N SER A 68 -6.09 -4.47 -27.07
CA SER A 68 -5.28 -4.80 -28.24
C SER A 68 -3.92 -5.42 -27.91
N VAL A 69 -3.41 -6.29 -28.80
CA VAL A 69 -2.06 -6.87 -28.69
C VAL A 69 -0.95 -5.82 -28.84
N ALA A 70 -1.24 -4.71 -29.52
CA ALA A 70 -0.31 -3.60 -29.70
C ALA A 70 -0.10 -2.82 -28.39
N GLU A 71 -1.16 -2.58 -27.62
CA GLU A 71 -1.05 -1.98 -26.28
C GLU A 71 -0.28 -2.89 -25.32
N ARG A 72 -0.51 -4.22 -25.40
CA ARG A 72 0.28 -5.20 -24.62
C ARG A 72 1.76 -5.07 -24.93
N ALA A 73 2.12 -4.95 -26.21
CA ALA A 73 3.50 -4.77 -26.65
C ALA A 73 4.09 -3.45 -26.12
N ASP A 74 3.33 -2.36 -26.13
CA ASP A 74 3.75 -1.07 -25.56
C ASP A 74 4.06 -1.15 -24.06
N ILE A 75 3.26 -1.90 -23.30
CA ILE A 75 3.48 -2.11 -21.86
C ILE A 75 4.64 -3.07 -21.60
N VAL A 76 4.73 -4.17 -22.35
CA VAL A 76 5.73 -5.22 -22.11
C VAL A 76 7.13 -4.79 -22.54
N LEU A 77 7.28 -4.01 -23.61
CA LEU A 77 8.58 -3.56 -24.11
C LEU A 77 9.48 -2.97 -23.01
N PRO A 78 9.08 -1.90 -22.29
CA PRO A 78 9.92 -1.35 -21.22
C PRO A 78 10.15 -2.35 -20.09
N ILE A 79 9.18 -3.21 -19.75
CA ILE A 79 9.35 -4.22 -18.70
C ILE A 79 10.42 -5.23 -19.10
N LEU A 80 10.38 -5.73 -20.34
CA LEU A 80 11.32 -6.71 -20.89
C LEU A 80 12.75 -6.16 -20.90
N LEU A 81 12.96 -4.94 -21.39
CA LEU A 81 14.29 -4.31 -21.40
C LEU A 81 14.80 -4.05 -19.98
N LYS A 82 13.91 -3.68 -19.06
CA LYS A 82 14.26 -3.45 -17.65
C LYS A 82 14.79 -4.72 -16.98
N LEU A 83 14.22 -5.88 -17.28
CA LEU A 83 14.67 -7.15 -16.68
C LEU A 83 16.15 -7.44 -16.95
N PHE A 84 16.65 -7.16 -18.16
CA PHE A 84 18.07 -7.37 -18.49
C PHE A 84 18.98 -6.24 -17.98
N THR A 85 18.53 -4.99 -18.01
CA THR A 85 19.32 -3.84 -17.53
C THR A 85 19.43 -3.76 -16.00
N SER A 86 18.54 -4.44 -15.30
CA SER A 86 18.47 -4.49 -13.83
C SER A 86 18.89 -5.86 -13.27
N MET A 87 19.23 -6.83 -14.13
CA MET A 87 19.67 -8.17 -13.73
C MET A 87 20.94 -8.08 -12.88
N LYS A 88 20.91 -8.63 -11.66
CA LYS A 88 22.11 -8.81 -10.82
C LYS A 88 22.33 -10.29 -10.59
N GLU A 89 23.15 -10.91 -11.43
CA GLU A 89 23.47 -12.34 -11.31
C GLU A 89 24.54 -12.59 -10.22
N SER A 90 25.34 -11.57 -9.85
CA SER A 90 26.40 -11.70 -8.84
C SER A 90 26.84 -10.36 -8.21
N ALA A 91 27.87 -10.39 -7.35
CA ALA A 91 28.55 -9.20 -6.81
C ALA A 91 29.35 -8.41 -7.87
N ARG A 92 29.47 -8.94 -9.10
CA ARG A 92 30.04 -8.26 -10.27
C ARG A 92 28.91 -7.77 -11.18
N ASP A 93 29.17 -6.69 -11.92
CA ASP A 93 28.24 -6.11 -12.87
C ASP A 93 28.21 -6.94 -14.18
N ASP A 94 27.65 -8.15 -14.10
CA ASP A 94 27.62 -9.13 -15.19
C ASP A 94 26.38 -8.96 -16.09
N ARG A 95 25.83 -7.75 -16.25
CA ARG A 95 24.62 -7.55 -17.08
C ARG A 95 24.91 -7.83 -18.56
N PHE A 96 24.02 -8.58 -19.23
CA PHE A 96 24.13 -8.88 -20.65
C PHE A 96 22.78 -8.82 -21.36
N ALA A 97 22.82 -8.55 -22.67
CA ALA A 97 21.67 -8.70 -23.54
C ALA A 97 21.54 -10.17 -24.00
N PRO A 98 20.31 -10.65 -24.24
CA PRO A 98 20.09 -11.99 -24.74
C PRO A 98 20.70 -12.18 -26.13
N TRP A 99 21.05 -13.41 -26.50
CA TRP A 99 21.39 -13.73 -27.89
C TRP A 99 20.13 -13.87 -28.73
N SER A 100 19.12 -14.52 -28.19
CA SER A 100 17.80 -14.60 -28.81
C SER A 100 16.72 -14.74 -27.76
N TRP A 101 15.50 -14.38 -28.12
CA TRP A 101 14.34 -14.61 -27.28
C TRP A 101 13.13 -15.05 -28.07
N GLY A 102 12.15 -15.64 -27.37
CA GLY A 102 10.92 -16.11 -27.98
C GLY A 102 9.75 -16.18 -27.02
N THR A 103 8.56 -16.31 -27.60
CA THR A 103 7.30 -16.48 -26.88
C THR A 103 6.35 -17.37 -27.69
N ASP A 104 5.36 -17.98 -27.04
CA ASP A 104 4.40 -18.89 -27.69
C ASP A 104 3.27 -18.12 -28.40
N ASP A 105 3.05 -16.85 -28.06
CA ASP A 105 2.00 -16.01 -28.64
C ASP A 105 2.50 -15.32 -29.92
N VAL A 106 2.09 -15.85 -31.08
CA VAL A 106 2.49 -15.38 -32.42
C VAL A 106 2.07 -13.93 -32.69
N ASN A 107 0.84 -13.57 -32.29
CA ASN A 107 0.30 -12.24 -32.54
C ASN A 107 1.02 -11.20 -31.68
N PHE A 108 1.25 -11.56 -30.42
CA PHE A 108 2.00 -10.73 -29.49
C PHE A 108 3.47 -10.60 -29.90
N ALA A 109 4.12 -11.68 -30.35
CA ALA A 109 5.47 -11.66 -30.88
C ALA A 109 5.58 -10.63 -32.01
N THR A 110 4.70 -10.72 -33.01
CA THR A 110 4.68 -9.80 -34.16
C THR A 110 4.51 -8.35 -33.73
N ALA A 111 3.55 -8.07 -32.85
CA ALA A 111 3.32 -6.70 -32.35
C ALA A 111 4.54 -6.17 -31.58
N LEU A 112 5.19 -7.00 -30.77
CA LEU A 112 6.38 -6.62 -30.01
C LEU A 112 7.60 -6.42 -30.91
N GLU A 113 7.76 -7.19 -31.99
CA GLU A 113 8.81 -6.95 -32.99
C GLU A 113 8.70 -5.55 -33.60
N ASP A 114 7.49 -5.13 -33.96
CA ASP A 114 7.26 -3.81 -34.55
C ASP A 114 7.56 -2.68 -33.55
N ARG A 115 7.18 -2.86 -32.28
CA ARG A 115 7.53 -1.92 -31.21
C ARG A 115 9.03 -1.87 -30.93
N LEU A 116 9.73 -3.00 -30.94
CA LEU A 116 11.19 -3.05 -30.81
C LEU A 116 11.90 -2.27 -31.94
N LYS A 117 11.44 -2.44 -33.18
CA LYS A 117 11.96 -1.71 -34.35
C LYS A 117 11.73 -0.21 -34.22
N LEU A 118 10.50 0.20 -33.87
CA LEU A 118 10.14 1.61 -33.68
C LEU A 118 10.93 2.27 -32.55
N ALA A 119 11.18 1.54 -31.46
CA ALA A 119 11.96 2.03 -30.32
C ALA A 119 13.48 2.04 -30.57
N ALA A 120 13.95 1.60 -31.74
CA ALA A 120 15.37 1.48 -32.11
C ALA A 120 16.19 0.52 -31.23
N VAL A 121 15.59 -0.61 -30.83
CA VAL A 121 16.35 -1.73 -30.24
C VAL A 121 17.24 -2.38 -31.31
N ARG A 122 18.36 -3.01 -30.91
CA ARG A 122 19.30 -3.67 -31.82
C ARG A 122 18.57 -4.62 -32.79
N LYS A 123 18.89 -4.52 -34.10
CA LYS A 123 18.16 -5.21 -35.18
C LYS A 123 18.11 -6.73 -34.99
N GLU A 124 19.15 -7.32 -34.40
CA GLU A 124 19.28 -8.76 -34.17
C GLU A 124 18.32 -9.27 -33.08
N LEU A 125 17.82 -8.37 -32.23
CA LEU A 125 16.89 -8.66 -31.13
C LEU A 125 15.46 -8.22 -31.43
N CYS A 126 15.24 -7.47 -32.51
CA CYS A 126 13.90 -7.16 -33.00
C CYS A 126 13.16 -8.39 -33.53
N HIS A 127 13.86 -9.49 -33.81
CA HIS A 127 13.23 -10.75 -34.18
C HIS A 127 12.92 -11.59 -32.93
N ILE A 128 11.65 -11.95 -32.76
CA ILE A 128 11.14 -12.79 -31.68
C ILE A 128 10.80 -14.16 -32.26
N ARG A 129 11.41 -15.20 -31.70
CA ARG A 129 11.12 -16.57 -32.11
C ARG A 129 9.74 -16.98 -31.58
N VAL A 130 8.94 -17.61 -32.43
CA VAL A 130 7.78 -18.36 -31.96
C VAL A 130 8.28 -19.64 -31.29
N GLY A 131 7.84 -19.89 -30.06
CA GLY A 131 8.39 -20.91 -29.18
C GLY A 131 8.49 -22.31 -29.79
N ASP A 132 9.50 -23.07 -29.37
CA ASP A 132 9.61 -24.50 -29.61
C ASP A 132 9.06 -25.29 -28.40
N GLU A 133 8.47 -26.46 -28.67
CA GLU A 133 7.77 -27.27 -27.66
C GLU A 133 8.61 -27.57 -26.40
N ALA A 134 9.92 -27.75 -26.56
CA ALA A 134 10.81 -28.03 -25.45
C ALA A 134 10.98 -26.79 -24.55
N SER A 135 11.22 -25.62 -25.14
CA SER A 135 11.29 -24.34 -24.41
C SER A 135 9.98 -24.00 -23.71
N SER A 136 8.82 -24.19 -24.37
CA SER A 136 7.50 -23.91 -23.79
C SER A 136 7.21 -24.80 -22.57
N LYS A 137 7.57 -26.09 -22.64
CA LYS A 137 7.43 -27.02 -21.50
C LYS A 137 8.31 -26.62 -20.33
N ILE A 138 9.58 -26.29 -20.57
CA ILE A 138 10.49 -25.85 -19.50
C ILE A 138 9.99 -24.54 -18.87
N ALA A 139 9.50 -23.61 -19.67
CA ALA A 139 8.95 -22.35 -19.17
C ALA A 139 7.73 -22.58 -18.27
N LEU A 140 6.88 -23.55 -18.59
CA LEU A 140 5.75 -23.92 -17.73
C LEU A 140 6.22 -24.57 -16.42
N ASP A 141 7.11 -25.56 -16.45
CA ASP A 141 7.65 -26.24 -15.26
C ASP A 141 8.31 -25.23 -14.28
N VAL A 142 9.11 -24.31 -14.83
CA VAL A 142 9.79 -23.28 -14.04
C VAL A 142 8.75 -22.31 -13.45
N TRP A 143 7.75 -21.91 -14.23
CA TRP A 143 6.67 -21.06 -13.77
C TRP A 143 5.89 -21.67 -12.59
N GLU A 144 5.53 -22.95 -12.65
CA GLU A 144 4.85 -23.64 -11.57
C GLU A 144 5.67 -23.63 -10.27
N THR A 145 6.99 -23.82 -10.39
CA THR A 145 7.92 -23.75 -9.26
C THR A 145 7.95 -22.34 -8.65
N VAL A 146 8.00 -21.31 -9.48
CA VAL A 146 7.97 -19.89 -9.04
C VAL A 146 6.65 -19.57 -8.34
N VAL A 147 5.51 -19.94 -8.91
CA VAL A 147 4.18 -19.71 -8.29
C VAL A 147 4.07 -20.42 -6.95
N LYS A 148 4.59 -21.66 -6.83
CA LYS A 148 4.62 -22.39 -5.57
C LYS A 148 5.45 -21.67 -4.50
N GLN A 149 6.61 -21.11 -4.89
CA GLN A 149 7.43 -20.32 -3.98
C GLN A 149 6.76 -19.00 -3.59
N LEU A 150 6.18 -18.28 -4.54
CA LEU A 150 5.44 -17.04 -4.28
C LEU A 150 4.27 -17.28 -3.32
N LYS A 151 3.45 -18.32 -3.57
CA LYS A 151 2.37 -18.74 -2.66
C LYS A 151 2.87 -19.07 -1.26
N LYS A 152 4.05 -19.68 -1.13
CA LYS A 152 4.67 -19.96 0.17
C LYS A 152 5.08 -18.67 0.89
N MET A 153 5.65 -17.71 0.17
CA MET A 153 6.12 -16.45 0.73
C MET A 153 4.98 -15.51 1.13
N THR A 154 3.93 -15.43 0.32
CA THR A 154 2.83 -14.46 0.50
C THR A 154 1.54 -15.08 1.04
N GLY A 155 1.45 -16.41 1.09
CA GLY A 155 0.27 -17.11 1.57
C GLY A 155 0.06 -16.98 3.08
N PRO A 156 -1.14 -17.33 3.56
CA PRO A 156 -1.46 -17.26 4.99
C PRO A 156 -0.56 -18.20 5.78
N LYS A 157 -0.11 -17.75 6.95
CA LYS A 157 0.78 -18.50 7.85
C LYS A 157 0.08 -18.82 9.15
N CYS A 158 0.40 -19.98 9.71
CA CYS A 158 -0.04 -20.32 11.05
C CYS A 158 0.59 -19.38 12.08
N GLY A 159 -0.22 -18.79 12.95
CA GLY A 159 0.23 -17.91 14.03
C GLY A 159 1.19 -18.53 15.05
N LYS A 160 1.35 -19.86 15.06
CA LYS A 160 2.28 -20.55 15.97
C LYS A 160 3.53 -21.13 15.31
N CYS A 161 3.35 -21.89 14.23
CA CYS A 161 4.48 -22.58 13.58
C CYS A 161 4.97 -21.88 12.32
N GLU A 162 4.34 -20.75 11.94
CA GLU A 162 4.67 -19.91 10.78
C GLU A 162 4.64 -20.61 9.42
N ASN A 163 4.25 -21.89 9.39
CA ASN A 163 4.10 -22.66 8.18
C ASN A 163 2.80 -22.29 7.47
N ASN A 164 2.85 -22.35 6.14
CA ASN A 164 1.66 -22.30 5.30
C ASN A 164 0.76 -23.51 5.57
N PRO A 165 -0.55 -23.40 5.31
CA PRO A 165 -1.42 -24.57 5.31
C PRO A 165 -0.93 -25.62 4.30
N ALA A 166 -1.29 -26.88 4.54
CA ALA A 166 -1.17 -27.91 3.52
C ALA A 166 -1.94 -27.50 2.25
N GLU A 167 -1.55 -28.06 1.11
CA GLU A 167 -2.17 -27.73 -0.18
C GLU A 167 -3.70 -27.91 -0.10
N ASN A 168 -4.44 -26.86 -0.48
CA ASN A 168 -5.91 -26.76 -0.38
C ASN A 168 -6.52 -26.77 1.04
N ALA A 169 -5.72 -26.79 2.12
CA ALA A 169 -6.24 -26.66 3.48
C ALA A 169 -6.47 -25.19 3.86
N LYS A 170 -7.57 -24.92 4.57
CA LYS A 170 -7.83 -23.60 5.17
C LYS A 170 -7.27 -23.58 6.59
N LEU A 171 -6.70 -22.46 7.00
CA LEU A 171 -6.32 -22.26 8.40
C LEU A 171 -7.57 -22.05 9.27
N LEU A 172 -7.48 -22.48 10.51
CA LEU A 172 -8.50 -22.31 11.54
C LEU A 172 -8.36 -20.94 12.18
N ARG A 173 -9.39 -20.10 12.06
CA ARG A 173 -9.43 -18.80 12.75
C ARG A 173 -9.64 -18.98 14.26
N CYS A 174 -9.03 -18.11 15.04
CA CYS A 174 -9.35 -18.01 16.46
C CYS A 174 -10.82 -17.57 16.64
N GLY A 175 -11.66 -18.39 17.25
CA GLY A 175 -13.06 -18.02 17.52
C GLY A 175 -13.24 -16.88 18.55
N GLY A 176 -12.15 -16.43 19.18
CA GLY A 176 -12.17 -15.31 20.11
C GLY A 176 -12.09 -13.96 19.42
N CYS A 177 -11.14 -13.81 18.49
CA CYS A 177 -10.75 -12.54 17.87
C CYS A 177 -10.83 -12.54 16.35
N GLU A 178 -10.85 -13.72 15.73
CA GLU A 178 -10.85 -13.94 14.28
C GLU A 178 -9.64 -13.34 13.52
N ASN A 179 -8.67 -12.76 14.22
CA ASN A 179 -7.54 -12.02 13.65
C ASN A 179 -6.27 -12.87 13.42
N ILE A 180 -6.20 -14.07 14.00
CA ILE A 180 -5.08 -14.99 13.84
C ILE A 180 -5.60 -16.37 13.40
N GLU A 181 -4.82 -17.04 12.55
CA GLU A 181 -5.19 -18.32 11.96
C GLU A 181 -4.15 -19.41 12.30
N TYR A 182 -4.59 -20.66 12.42
CA TYR A 182 -3.75 -21.78 12.82
C TYR A 182 -3.94 -22.99 11.91
N CYS A 183 -2.88 -23.75 11.65
CA CYS A 183 -3.00 -24.97 10.86
C CYS A 183 -3.73 -26.10 11.61
N SER A 184 -3.82 -26.01 12.95
CA SER A 184 -4.46 -27.02 13.78
C SER A 184 -4.86 -26.47 15.16
N LYS A 185 -5.78 -27.18 15.84
CA LYS A 185 -6.11 -26.92 17.25
C LYS A 185 -4.89 -27.07 18.17
N ALA A 186 -3.92 -27.91 17.80
CA ALA A 186 -2.68 -28.09 18.57
C ALA A 186 -1.83 -26.81 18.53
N CYS A 187 -1.64 -26.22 17.34
CA CYS A 187 -0.96 -24.93 17.19
C CYS A 187 -1.70 -23.80 17.93
N GLN A 188 -3.03 -23.75 17.85
CA GLN A 188 -3.81 -22.76 18.61
C GLN A 188 -3.60 -22.90 20.13
N LYS A 189 -3.65 -24.13 20.67
CA LYS A 189 -3.43 -24.38 22.11
C LYS A 189 -2.00 -24.04 22.54
N ALA A 190 -1.02 -24.35 21.70
CA ALA A 190 0.38 -24.03 21.97
C ALA A 190 0.62 -22.51 21.98
N ASP A 191 -0.09 -21.76 21.12
CA ASP A 191 0.01 -20.30 21.08
C ASP A 191 -0.75 -19.59 22.20
N TRP A 192 -1.75 -20.25 22.81
CA TRP A 192 -2.69 -19.63 23.74
C TRP A 192 -2.03 -18.87 24.90
N LYS A 193 -0.88 -19.34 25.40
CA LYS A 193 -0.18 -18.67 26.51
C LYS A 193 0.22 -17.22 26.15
N GLU A 194 0.60 -16.99 24.90
CA GLU A 194 0.99 -15.69 24.36
C GLU A 194 -0.25 -14.99 23.78
N HIS A 195 -1.00 -15.69 22.92
CA HIS A 195 -2.15 -15.12 22.20
C HIS A 195 -3.26 -14.59 23.11
N LYS A 196 -3.53 -15.22 24.26
CA LYS A 196 -4.61 -14.80 25.17
C LYS A 196 -4.52 -13.33 25.58
N ILE A 197 -3.29 -12.79 25.63
CA ILE A 197 -3.02 -11.40 26.00
C ILE A 197 -3.57 -10.45 24.94
N ILE A 198 -3.45 -10.82 23.66
CA ILE A 198 -3.83 -9.97 22.52
C ILE A 198 -5.16 -10.37 21.88
N CYS A 199 -5.75 -11.51 22.27
CA CYS A 199 -6.95 -12.04 21.65
C CYS A 199 -8.12 -11.04 21.69
N ARG A 200 -8.46 -10.51 22.88
CA ARG A 200 -9.58 -9.56 23.04
C ARG A 200 -9.15 -8.27 23.75
N ILE A 201 -7.88 -7.91 23.59
CA ILE A 201 -7.37 -6.67 24.13
C ILE A 201 -7.98 -5.49 23.37
N SER A 202 -8.40 -4.44 24.11
CA SER A 202 -8.85 -3.20 23.49
C SER A 202 -7.69 -2.50 22.80
N ALA A 203 -7.95 -1.60 21.87
CA ALA A 203 -6.92 -0.80 21.22
C ALA A 203 -6.16 0.10 22.22
N ILE A 204 -6.84 0.56 23.27
CA ILE A 204 -6.21 1.36 24.34
C ILE A 204 -5.27 0.49 25.16
N ASP A 205 -5.70 -0.71 25.54
CA ASP A 205 -4.86 -1.66 26.29
C ASP A 205 -3.69 -2.15 25.42
N TYR A 206 -3.92 -2.38 24.13
CA TYR A 206 -2.84 -2.72 23.20
C TYR A 206 -1.81 -1.59 23.13
N TRP A 207 -2.27 -0.35 22.94
CA TRP A 207 -1.42 0.84 22.90
C TRP A 207 -0.59 1.04 24.18
N THR A 208 -1.18 0.74 25.34
CA THR A 208 -0.54 1.00 26.64
C THR A 208 0.31 -0.16 27.14
N ILE A 209 -0.02 -1.41 26.80
CA ILE A 209 0.64 -2.61 27.35
C ILE A 209 1.50 -3.32 26.30
N VAL A 210 1.00 -3.47 25.07
CA VAL A 210 1.63 -4.31 24.04
C VAL A 210 2.59 -3.50 23.18
N ALA A 211 2.14 -2.37 22.62
CA ALA A 211 2.96 -1.53 21.75
C ALA A 211 4.30 -1.09 22.38
N PRO A 212 4.39 -0.73 23.68
CA PRO A 212 5.66 -0.38 24.32
C PRO A 212 6.67 -1.53 24.39
N ASN A 213 6.26 -2.76 24.13
CA ASN A 213 7.11 -3.96 24.19
C ASN A 213 7.39 -4.56 22.81
N ALA A 214 6.59 -4.22 21.79
CA ALA A 214 6.75 -4.72 20.42
C ALA A 214 7.89 -3.98 19.66
N PRO A 215 8.89 -4.70 19.10
CA PRO A 215 9.99 -4.07 18.35
C PRO A 215 9.52 -3.18 17.21
N GLU A 216 8.61 -3.67 16.35
CA GLU A 216 8.06 -2.94 15.21
C GLU A 216 7.29 -1.67 15.62
N ALA A 217 6.66 -1.67 16.80
CA ALA A 217 5.98 -0.49 17.33
C ALA A 217 6.99 0.54 17.86
N LYS A 218 8.08 0.08 18.50
CA LYS A 218 9.18 0.95 18.95
C LYS A 218 9.91 1.62 17.79
N GLU A 219 10.23 0.86 16.74
CA GLU A 219 10.86 1.39 15.54
C GLU A 219 9.99 2.45 14.88
N LEU A 220 8.69 2.15 14.67
CA LEU A 220 7.74 3.12 14.14
C LEU A 220 7.61 4.35 15.04
N ALA A 221 7.57 4.16 16.35
CA ALA A 221 7.46 5.27 17.31
C ALA A 221 8.67 6.21 17.25
N VAL A 222 9.88 5.66 17.10
CA VAL A 222 11.10 6.47 16.88
C VAL A 222 11.00 7.22 15.56
N GLU A 223 10.59 6.55 14.48
CA GLU A 223 10.44 7.17 13.15
C GLU A 223 9.50 8.38 13.17
N ILE A 224 8.36 8.28 13.87
CA ILE A 224 7.34 9.33 13.90
C ILE A 224 7.44 10.23 15.16
N GLY A 225 8.51 10.11 15.95
CA GLY A 225 8.74 10.90 17.17
C GLY A 225 7.69 10.71 18.27
N LEU A 226 7.03 9.55 18.31
CA LEU A 226 5.93 9.23 19.23
C LEU A 226 6.45 8.62 20.54
N LYS A 227 5.94 9.08 21.68
CA LYS A 227 6.22 8.45 22.98
C LYS A 227 5.19 7.34 23.26
N LEU A 228 5.67 6.09 23.35
CA LEU A 228 4.82 4.93 23.65
C LEU A 228 4.33 4.90 25.10
N GLY A 229 3.16 4.28 25.33
CA GLY A 229 2.77 3.75 26.64
C GLY A 229 1.91 4.65 27.54
N SER A 230 1.25 5.69 27.01
CA SER A 230 0.29 6.47 27.81
C SER A 230 -0.75 7.21 26.94
N GLY A 231 -1.87 7.58 27.55
CA GLY A 231 -2.92 8.39 26.92
C GLY A 231 -3.96 7.58 26.14
N GLY A 232 -4.93 8.29 25.55
CA GLY A 232 -5.97 7.70 24.70
C GLY A 232 -5.54 7.56 23.24
N LEU A 233 -6.42 6.95 22.43
CA LEU A 233 -6.16 6.63 21.02
C LEU A 233 -5.83 7.84 20.13
N ARG A 234 -6.32 9.03 20.49
CA ARG A 234 -6.11 10.25 19.69
C ARG A 234 -4.62 10.57 19.51
N TYR A 235 -3.80 10.35 20.54
CA TYR A 235 -2.37 10.68 20.46
C TYR A 235 -1.62 9.86 19.39
N PRO A 236 -1.59 8.52 19.44
CA PRO A 236 -0.95 7.71 18.40
C PRO A 236 -1.60 7.89 17.03
N ILE A 237 -2.94 7.97 16.96
CA ILE A 237 -3.66 8.12 15.69
C ILE A 237 -3.32 9.45 15.02
N ARG A 238 -3.41 10.57 15.75
CA ARG A 238 -3.03 11.88 15.23
C ARG A 238 -1.58 11.88 14.78
N ARG A 239 -0.68 11.24 15.53
CA ARG A 239 0.74 11.21 15.15
C ARG A 239 0.98 10.51 13.82
N LEU A 240 0.29 9.40 13.58
CA LEU A 240 0.32 8.73 12.28
C LEU A 240 -0.20 9.65 11.17
N VAL A 241 -1.31 10.37 11.40
CA VAL A 241 -1.89 11.29 10.42
C VAL A 241 -0.95 12.44 10.06
N VAL A 242 -0.41 13.16 11.06
CA VAL A 242 0.44 14.34 10.80
C VAL A 242 1.76 13.99 10.13
N THR A 243 2.23 12.74 10.27
CA THR A 243 3.44 12.24 9.60
C THR A 243 3.16 11.51 8.29
N GLY A 244 1.89 11.36 7.90
CA GLY A 244 1.48 10.65 6.68
C GLY A 244 1.75 9.14 6.73
N LYS A 245 1.71 8.56 7.93
CA LYS A 245 2.01 7.15 8.23
C LYS A 245 0.78 6.38 8.70
N ASP A 246 -0.42 6.91 8.54
CA ASP A 246 -1.71 6.35 8.92
C ASP A 246 -2.19 5.22 8.00
N THR A 247 -1.33 4.20 7.82
CA THR A 247 -1.65 2.97 7.08
C THR A 247 -2.27 1.91 7.99
N PRO A 248 -3.07 0.96 7.45
CA PRO A 248 -3.60 -0.16 8.22
C PRO A 248 -2.52 -0.95 8.96
N GLU A 249 -1.34 -1.11 8.37
CA GLU A 249 -0.19 -1.81 8.95
C GLU A 249 0.34 -1.07 10.18
N ASN A 250 0.48 0.24 10.09
CA ASN A 250 0.97 1.05 11.21
C ASN A 250 -0.07 1.19 12.33
N PHE A 251 -1.38 1.25 11.99
CA PHE A 251 -2.43 1.16 13.00
C PHE A 251 -2.35 -0.16 13.77
N ARG A 252 -2.16 -1.29 13.09
CA ARG A 252 -2.03 -2.61 13.76
C ARG A 252 -0.83 -2.67 14.69
N LYS A 253 0.33 -2.12 14.26
CA LYS A 253 1.56 -2.06 15.10
C LYS A 253 1.32 -1.32 16.41
N LEU A 254 0.53 -0.24 16.41
CA LEU A 254 0.32 0.58 17.60
C LEU A 254 -0.94 0.25 18.39
N LEU A 255 -2.00 -0.25 17.75
CA LEU A 255 -3.36 -0.32 18.30
C LEU A 255 -3.99 -1.73 18.21
N GLY A 256 -3.31 -2.70 17.59
CA GLY A 256 -3.85 -4.06 17.45
C GLY A 256 -5.04 -4.14 16.48
N TRP A 257 -5.96 -5.08 16.74
CA TRP A 257 -6.93 -5.57 15.74
C TRP A 257 -8.42 -5.46 16.12
N ASN A 258 -8.74 -5.26 17.40
CA ASN A 258 -10.09 -5.55 17.91
C ASN A 258 -11.06 -4.35 17.84
N ASP A 259 -10.58 -3.10 17.89
CA ASP A 259 -11.46 -1.92 18.00
C ASP A 259 -11.50 -1.09 16.72
N LYS A 260 -11.82 -1.73 15.59
CA LYS A 260 -11.79 -1.11 14.26
C LYS A 260 -12.64 0.16 14.17
N ASP A 261 -13.84 0.16 14.76
CA ASP A 261 -14.76 1.31 14.70
C ASP A 261 -14.26 2.52 15.50
N ALA A 262 -13.71 2.28 16.70
CA ALA A 262 -13.15 3.35 17.54
C ALA A 262 -11.87 3.95 16.91
N ILE A 263 -11.04 3.11 16.30
CA ILE A 263 -9.86 3.55 15.54
C ILE A 263 -10.31 4.37 14.33
N LYS A 264 -11.29 3.87 13.56
CA LYS A 264 -11.80 4.53 12.35
C LYS A 264 -12.41 5.90 12.66
N SER A 265 -13.25 6.01 13.69
CA SER A 265 -13.86 7.28 14.07
C SER A 265 -12.81 8.30 14.53
N THR A 266 -11.87 7.88 15.37
CA THR A 266 -10.78 8.75 15.85
C THR A 266 -9.83 9.18 14.72
N HIS A 267 -9.56 8.27 13.77
CA HIS A 267 -8.78 8.54 12.57
C HIS A 267 -9.45 9.58 11.69
N GLN A 268 -10.75 9.40 11.39
CA GLN A 268 -11.52 10.36 10.60
C GLN A 268 -11.53 11.75 11.25
N SER A 269 -11.81 11.85 12.56
CA SER A 269 -11.77 13.13 13.26
C SER A 269 -10.39 13.78 13.22
N SER A 270 -9.32 12.99 13.36
CA SER A 270 -7.95 13.50 13.27
C SER A 270 -7.63 14.00 11.86
N ARG A 271 -8.01 13.26 10.82
CA ARG A 271 -7.85 13.65 9.41
C ARG A 271 -8.56 14.96 9.11
N ASN A 272 -9.83 15.08 9.47
CA ASN A 272 -10.61 16.30 9.26
C ASN A 272 -9.95 17.50 9.96
N GLU A 273 -9.54 17.35 11.23
CA GLU A 273 -8.85 18.41 11.97
C GLU A 273 -7.54 18.85 11.28
N ILE A 274 -6.68 17.90 10.87
CA ILE A 274 -5.40 18.22 10.23
C ILE A 274 -5.60 18.90 8.87
N LEU A 275 -6.58 18.44 8.08
CA LEU A 275 -6.89 19.01 6.76
C LEU A 275 -7.53 20.40 6.85
N LEU A 276 -8.34 20.65 7.90
CA LEU A 276 -8.93 21.96 8.16
C LEU A 276 -7.89 23.02 8.55
N LYS A 277 -6.76 22.62 9.14
CA LYS A 277 -5.70 23.52 9.64
C LYS A 277 -6.25 24.60 10.58
N PRO A 278 -6.82 24.20 11.74
CA PRO A 278 -7.48 25.11 12.64
C PRO A 278 -6.52 26.20 13.16
N PRO A 279 -6.97 27.47 13.26
CA PRO A 279 -6.13 28.59 13.68
C PRO A 279 -5.81 28.53 15.18
N HIS A 280 -4.81 29.31 15.60
CA HIS A 280 -4.31 29.34 16.99
C HIS A 280 -5.39 29.64 18.04
N GLY A 281 -6.38 30.48 17.74
CA GLY A 281 -7.45 30.80 18.68
C GLY A 281 -8.61 29.81 18.69
N SER A 282 -8.51 28.68 17.97
CA SER A 282 -9.57 27.66 17.93
C SER A 282 -9.49 26.66 19.09
N PRO A 283 -10.64 26.09 19.53
CA PRO A 283 -10.67 25.00 20.49
C PRO A 283 -9.84 23.77 20.09
N ASN A 284 -9.82 23.40 18.81
CA ASN A 284 -9.05 22.25 18.33
C ASN A 284 -7.54 22.46 18.46
N TRP A 285 -7.04 23.60 17.96
CA TRP A 285 -5.62 23.95 18.12
C TRP A 285 -5.25 24.00 19.60
N ALA A 286 -6.14 24.62 20.39
CA ALA A 286 -5.93 24.75 21.81
C ALA A 286 -5.79 23.37 22.49
N MET A 287 -6.78 22.50 22.30
CA MET A 287 -6.76 21.16 22.84
C MET A 287 -5.52 20.36 22.42
N ALA A 288 -5.10 20.44 21.15
CA ALA A 288 -3.90 19.75 20.66
C ALA A 288 -2.62 20.23 21.36
N LYS A 289 -2.47 21.55 21.57
CA LYS A 289 -1.33 22.12 22.30
C LYS A 289 -1.35 21.75 23.78
N SER A 290 -2.49 21.85 24.45
CA SER A 290 -2.65 21.53 25.88
C SER A 290 -2.30 20.07 26.18
N LEU A 291 -2.75 19.15 25.30
CA LEU A 291 -2.45 17.72 25.40
C LEU A 291 -1.08 17.34 24.81
N LYS A 292 -0.29 18.31 24.34
CA LYS A 292 1.05 18.10 23.76
C LYS A 292 1.06 17.07 22.63
N LEU A 293 0.00 16.98 21.83
CA LEU A 293 -0.14 15.91 20.84
C LEU A 293 0.94 15.96 19.74
N ASP A 294 1.43 17.17 19.47
CA ASP A 294 2.41 17.43 18.42
C ASP A 294 3.82 17.72 18.96
N GLU A 295 4.05 17.53 20.27
CA GLU A 295 5.36 17.70 20.89
C GLU A 295 6.36 16.68 20.30
N ASN A 296 7.55 17.15 19.90
CA ASN A 296 8.59 16.35 19.21
C ASN A 296 8.12 15.71 17.89
N CYS A 297 7.09 16.27 17.24
CA CYS A 297 6.69 15.78 15.93
C CYS A 297 7.81 16.04 14.90
N PRO A 298 8.21 15.03 14.11
CA PRO A 298 9.05 15.25 12.92
C PRO A 298 8.30 16.14 11.90
N PRO A 299 8.90 16.49 10.76
CA PRO A 299 8.26 17.36 9.78
C PRO A 299 6.82 16.97 9.48
N TRP A 300 5.93 17.97 9.52
CA TRP A 300 4.49 17.79 9.37
C TRP A 300 4.15 17.51 7.89
N THR A 301 3.95 16.24 7.56
CA THR A 301 3.77 15.73 6.18
C THR A 301 2.53 14.82 6.07
N PRO A 302 1.32 15.32 6.36
CA PRO A 302 0.10 14.53 6.22
C PRO A 302 -0.14 14.16 4.76
N LEU A 303 -0.71 12.97 4.54
CA LEU A 303 -1.14 12.55 3.20
C LEU A 303 -2.17 13.54 2.64
N PRO A 304 -2.19 13.76 1.31
CA PRO A 304 -3.26 14.51 0.65
C PRO A 304 -4.64 13.99 1.02
N ALA A 305 -5.66 14.85 0.92
CA ALA A 305 -7.03 14.44 1.13
C ALA A 305 -7.49 13.51 -0.01
N SER A 306 -8.26 12.48 0.33
CA SER A 306 -9.07 11.75 -0.65
C SER A 306 -10.27 12.60 -1.09
N MET A 307 -10.90 12.26 -2.21
CA MET A 307 -12.10 12.97 -2.70
C MET A 307 -13.23 13.06 -1.65
N GLU A 308 -13.40 12.00 -0.85
CA GLU A 308 -14.43 11.97 0.21
C GLU A 308 -14.05 12.91 1.38
N GLU A 309 -12.77 12.94 1.77
CA GLU A 309 -12.27 13.87 2.78
C GLU A 309 -12.33 15.33 2.31
N GLU A 310 -12.03 15.60 1.05
CA GLU A 310 -12.18 16.94 0.46
C GLU A 310 -13.61 17.44 0.55
N LYS A 311 -14.57 16.57 0.21
CA LYS A 311 -16.00 16.87 0.34
C LYS A 311 -16.38 17.13 1.79
N GLN A 312 -15.94 16.30 2.73
CA GLN A 312 -16.22 16.49 4.16
C GLN A 312 -15.62 17.78 4.71
N VAL A 313 -14.38 18.09 4.35
CA VAL A 313 -13.71 19.34 4.72
C VAL A 313 -14.44 20.55 4.13
N GLN A 314 -14.92 20.44 2.89
CA GLN A 314 -15.71 21.50 2.25
C GLN A 314 -17.05 21.70 2.96
N ASP A 315 -17.78 20.62 3.29
CA ASP A 315 -19.02 20.69 4.08
C ASP A 315 -18.81 21.42 5.42
N ILE A 316 -17.67 21.19 6.07
CA ILE A 316 -17.30 21.88 7.33
C ILE A 316 -17.02 23.36 7.05
N ARG A 317 -16.30 23.71 5.97
CA ARG A 317 -16.02 25.11 5.61
C ARG A 317 -17.29 25.89 5.27
N ASP A 318 -18.20 25.28 4.51
CA ASP A 318 -19.49 25.88 4.18
C ASP A 318 -20.31 26.14 5.47
N MET A 319 -20.28 25.20 6.42
CA MET A 319 -20.88 25.39 7.73
C MET A 319 -20.22 26.54 8.52
N GLN A 320 -18.89 26.69 8.46
CA GLN A 320 -18.20 27.83 9.07
C GLN A 320 -18.66 29.16 8.46
N GLU A 321 -18.90 29.23 7.16
CA GLU A 321 -19.43 30.43 6.49
C GLU A 321 -20.86 30.75 6.93
N LEU A 322 -21.73 29.75 7.03
CA LEU A 322 -23.09 29.91 7.56
C LEU A 322 -23.07 30.48 8.99
N ILE A 323 -22.18 29.95 9.85
CA ILE A 323 -22.00 30.43 11.22
C ILE A 323 -21.52 31.89 11.23
N ARG A 324 -20.50 32.23 10.42
CA ARG A 324 -20.00 33.61 10.32
C ARG A 324 -21.10 34.58 9.86
N HIS A 325 -21.89 34.20 8.87
CA HIS A 325 -23.00 35.01 8.37
C HIS A 325 -24.06 35.24 9.45
N GLN A 326 -24.44 34.19 10.20
CA GLN A 326 -25.42 34.30 11.28
C GLN A 326 -24.92 35.15 12.45
N MET A 327 -23.64 35.06 12.79
CA MET A 327 -23.02 35.81 13.88
C MET A 327 -22.75 37.27 13.51
N GLY A 328 -22.56 37.58 12.22
CA GLY A 328 -22.26 38.93 11.76
C GLY A 328 -21.00 39.49 12.42
N SER A 329 -21.12 40.60 13.14
CA SER A 329 -20.01 41.23 13.86
C SER A 329 -19.78 40.68 15.27
N ARG A 330 -20.58 39.72 15.74
CA ARG A 330 -20.41 39.10 17.07
C ARG A 330 -19.16 38.22 17.09
N SER A 331 -18.46 38.21 18.23
CA SER A 331 -17.32 37.31 18.45
C SER A 331 -17.76 35.85 18.44
N MET A 332 -17.00 34.97 17.79
CA MET A 332 -17.23 33.52 17.82
C MET A 332 -17.15 32.92 19.24
N SER A 333 -16.46 33.58 20.16
CA SER A 333 -16.43 33.19 21.58
C SER A 333 -17.79 33.32 22.29
N THR A 334 -18.80 33.91 21.64
CA THR A 334 -20.14 34.16 22.18
C THR A 334 -21.22 33.30 21.51
N ILE A 335 -20.83 32.25 20.76
CA ILE A 335 -21.77 31.30 20.16
C ILE A 335 -22.56 30.59 21.27
N THR A 336 -23.88 30.56 21.13
CA THR A 336 -24.80 29.91 22.06
C THR A 336 -25.47 28.67 21.45
N SER A 337 -26.14 27.88 22.29
CA SER A 337 -27.00 26.78 21.81
C SER A 337 -28.15 27.28 20.94
N GLN A 338 -28.64 28.51 21.13
CA GLN A 338 -29.67 29.10 20.28
C GLN A 338 -29.12 29.41 18.88
N ASP A 339 -27.90 29.96 18.80
CA ASP A 339 -27.25 30.21 17.50
C ASP A 339 -27.08 28.89 16.71
N MET A 340 -26.71 27.80 17.40
CA MET A 340 -26.63 26.46 16.80
C MET A 340 -27.99 26.01 16.26
N GLN A 341 -29.06 26.11 17.06
CA GLN A 341 -30.41 25.75 16.61
C GLN A 341 -30.84 26.59 15.41
N ASP A 342 -30.60 27.89 15.44
CA ASP A 342 -30.96 28.80 14.36
C ASP A 342 -30.23 28.45 13.06
N VAL A 343 -28.91 28.21 13.12
CA VAL A 343 -28.13 27.78 11.95
C VAL A 343 -28.64 26.44 11.42
N LEU A 344 -28.81 25.45 12.30
CA LEU A 344 -29.13 24.09 11.88
C LEU A 344 -30.58 23.96 11.37
N VAL A 345 -31.56 24.50 12.10
CA VAL A 345 -32.98 24.36 11.75
C VAL A 345 -33.34 25.22 10.54
N LYS A 346 -32.83 26.46 10.47
CA LYS A 346 -33.16 27.38 9.36
C LYS A 346 -32.61 26.92 8.01
N ASN A 347 -31.41 26.33 8.00
CA ASN A 347 -30.74 25.95 6.75
C ASN A 347 -30.96 24.49 6.35
N PHE A 348 -31.29 23.59 7.30
CA PHE A 348 -31.37 22.15 7.02
C PHE A 348 -32.72 21.51 7.40
N ALA A 349 -33.67 22.26 7.96
CA ALA A 349 -35.02 21.81 8.27
C ALA A 349 -35.05 20.43 8.97
N SER A 350 -35.73 19.43 8.42
CA SER A 350 -35.82 18.07 9.00
C SER A 350 -34.51 17.29 9.01
N ALA A 351 -33.49 17.72 8.26
CA ALA A 351 -32.17 17.08 8.19
C ALA A 351 -31.14 17.66 9.18
N TRP A 352 -31.55 18.58 10.06
CA TRP A 352 -30.66 19.31 10.97
C TRP A 352 -29.79 18.40 11.86
N SER A 353 -30.35 17.29 12.35
CA SER A 353 -29.65 16.37 13.25
C SER A 353 -28.46 15.69 12.59
N ALA A 354 -28.52 15.43 11.28
CA ALA A 354 -27.43 14.86 10.51
C ALA A 354 -26.26 15.86 10.31
N LYS A 355 -26.51 17.16 10.47
CA LYS A 355 -25.49 18.23 10.34
C LYS A 355 -24.92 18.69 11.68
N LEU A 356 -25.38 18.13 12.80
CA LEU A 356 -24.92 18.51 14.14
C LEU A 356 -23.42 18.29 14.32
N GLN A 357 -22.89 17.14 13.85
CA GLN A 357 -21.45 16.87 13.93
C GLN A 357 -20.64 17.85 13.06
N THR A 358 -21.10 18.11 11.83
CA THR A 358 -20.47 19.10 10.94
C THR A 358 -20.42 20.50 11.58
N TYR A 359 -21.50 20.90 12.27
CA TYR A 359 -21.53 22.16 13.01
C TYR A 359 -20.53 22.18 14.17
N GLN A 360 -20.46 21.10 14.95
CA GLN A 360 -19.50 21.00 16.06
C GLN A 360 -18.05 21.07 15.54
N ASP A 361 -17.74 20.33 14.47
CA ASP A 361 -16.42 20.34 13.85
C ASP A 361 -16.07 21.73 13.29
N ALA A 362 -17.04 22.41 12.68
CA ALA A 362 -16.90 23.78 12.18
C ALA A 362 -16.54 24.74 13.33
N VAL A 363 -17.36 24.79 14.38
CA VAL A 363 -17.15 25.66 15.55
C VAL A 363 -15.80 25.38 16.21
N ASN A 364 -15.46 24.12 16.45
CA ASN A 364 -14.20 23.72 17.10
C ASN A 364 -12.96 24.06 16.28
N ALA A 365 -13.09 24.21 14.96
CA ALA A 365 -12.03 24.63 14.05
C ALA A 365 -12.04 26.13 13.72
N MET A 366 -12.98 26.93 14.24
CA MET A 366 -13.01 28.38 14.07
C MET A 366 -12.19 29.09 15.15
N ASP A 367 -11.64 30.26 14.81
CA ASP A 367 -10.99 31.12 15.80
C ASP A 367 -12.04 31.69 16.76
N GLN A 368 -11.96 31.30 18.03
CA GLN A 368 -12.80 31.78 19.13
C GLN A 368 -12.00 32.59 20.15
N GLY A 369 -10.75 32.95 19.85
CA GLY A 369 -9.86 33.64 20.78
C GLY A 369 -9.44 32.80 22.00
N VAL A 370 -9.48 31.47 21.90
CA VAL A 370 -9.03 30.56 22.96
C VAL A 370 -7.53 30.76 23.20
N ARG A 371 -7.13 30.94 24.47
CA ARG A 371 -5.72 31.15 24.86
C ARG A 371 -5.22 29.95 25.68
N ILE A 372 -3.93 29.62 25.51
CA ILE A 372 -3.22 28.53 26.21
C ILE A 372 -1.90 29.01 26.77
#